data_AF-A0A183U3T6-F1
#
_entry.id   AF-A0A183U3T6-F1
#
_cell.length_a   1.000
_cell.length_b   1.000
_cell.length_c   1.000
_cell.angle_alpha   90.00
_cell.angle_beta   90.00
_cell.angle_gamma   90.00
#
_symmetry.space_group_name_H-M   'P 1'
#
loop_
_entity.id
_entity.type
_entity.pdbx_description
1 polymer ?
#
loop_
_entity_poly.entity_id
_entity_poly.type
_entity_poly.pdbx_seq_one_letter_code
_entity_poly.pdbx_strand_id
1 'polypeptide(L)'
;MPIFLNMHNNALLRAALRSNGDFNTVNPGAFGITLINHPMEGSTEVISVAKMMQSNDVLIAVFLVVGMSFVPASFVYFLVSERASLSLHIQWMAGLSSIIYWIANLTWDLLNYCLPVAVCTFIIWIFNIPLYTRAENLGGVVVLLLMYGLSTTPLVYLMSFCFDEPSNAYIAMIILNLFTGICTCFIHRHLHMLYLLSSTGY
;
A
#
# COMPACT_ATOMS: atom_id res chain seq x y z
N MET A 1 13.65 -35.55 -5.63
CA MET A 1 13.86 -36.99 -5.39
C MET A 1 14.52 -37.33 -4.04
N PRO A 2 14.05 -36.83 -2.88
CA PRO A 2 14.60 -37.25 -1.58
C PRO A 2 14.09 -38.61 -1.10
N ILE A 3 12.86 -38.98 -1.48
CA ILE A 3 12.24 -40.24 -1.04
C ILE A 3 12.89 -41.48 -1.67
N PHE A 4 13.28 -41.38 -2.95
CA PHE A 4 13.99 -42.45 -3.67
C PHE A 4 15.40 -42.68 -3.11
N LEU A 5 16.11 -41.59 -2.79
CA LEU A 5 17.43 -41.67 -2.18
C LEU A 5 17.35 -42.32 -0.78
N ASN A 6 16.33 -41.97 0.02
CA ASN A 6 16.09 -42.60 1.30
C ASN A 6 15.78 -44.11 1.15
N MET A 7 14.92 -44.48 0.19
CA MET A 7 14.62 -45.90 -0.10
C MET A 7 15.86 -46.68 -0.57
N HIS A 8 16.69 -46.08 -1.42
CA HIS A 8 17.93 -46.70 -1.89
C HIS A 8 18.94 -46.90 -0.75
N ASN A 9 19.17 -45.89 0.08
CA ASN A 9 20.06 -45.97 1.24
C ASN A 9 19.56 -47.02 2.25
N ASN A 10 18.24 -47.10 2.46
CA ASN A 10 17.63 -48.13 3.30
C ASN A 10 17.79 -49.54 2.73
N ALA A 11 17.69 -49.71 1.40
CA ALA A 11 17.93 -51.00 0.74
C ALA A 11 19.40 -51.44 0.86
N LEU A 12 20.34 -50.51 0.66
CA LEU A 12 21.78 -50.77 0.81
C LEU A 12 22.13 -51.12 2.27
N LEU A 13 21.59 -50.39 3.24
CA LEU A 13 21.76 -50.67 4.67
C LEU A 13 21.31 -52.10 5.02
N ARG A 14 20.13 -52.50 4.53
CA ARG A 14 19.61 -53.86 4.76
C ARG A 14 20.43 -54.95 4.06
N ALA A 15 20.97 -54.66 2.88
CA ALA A 15 21.85 -55.59 2.16
C ALA A 15 23.19 -55.79 2.87
N ALA A 16 23.80 -54.71 3.38
CA ALA A 16 25.05 -54.76 4.15
C ALA A 16 24.89 -55.49 5.49
N LEU A 17 23.77 -55.28 6.20
CA LEU A 17 23.46 -56.00 7.45
C LEU A 17 23.27 -57.50 7.21
N ARG A 18 22.76 -57.89 6.05
CA ARG A 18 22.64 -59.30 5.65
C ARG A 18 23.99 -59.95 5.33
N SER A 19 24.98 -59.19 4.86
CA SER A 19 26.31 -59.74 4.54
C SER A 19 27.26 -59.80 5.74
N ASN A 20 27.08 -58.96 6.76
CA ASN A 20 28.00 -58.84 7.91
C ASN A 20 27.73 -59.81 9.08
N GLY A 21 26.73 -60.70 8.97
CA GLY A 21 26.67 -61.94 9.75
C GLY A 21 26.36 -61.79 11.24
N ASP A 22 25.06 -61.77 11.56
CA ASP A 22 24.53 -62.56 12.68
C ASP A 22 23.03 -62.83 12.44
N PHE A 23 22.73 -63.89 11.68
CA PHE A 23 21.37 -64.23 11.24
C PHE A 23 20.45 -64.62 12.42
N ASN A 24 21.00 -64.85 13.61
CA ASN A 24 20.28 -65.32 14.79
C ASN A 24 19.98 -64.21 15.82
N THR A 25 20.56 -63.01 15.70
CA THR A 25 20.39 -61.96 16.73
C THR A 25 19.79 -60.65 16.23
N VAL A 26 19.79 -60.38 14.91
CA VAL A 26 19.38 -59.06 14.39
C VAL A 26 18.40 -59.20 13.22
N ASN A 27 17.15 -58.74 13.39
CA ASN A 27 16.14 -58.67 12.33
C ASN A 27 16.43 -57.47 11.40
N PRO A 28 16.74 -57.68 10.10
CA PRO A 28 17.04 -56.58 9.16
C PRO A 28 15.86 -55.64 8.91
N GLY A 29 14.63 -56.09 9.17
CA GLY A 29 13.42 -55.28 9.06
C GLY A 29 13.27 -54.23 10.18
N ALA A 30 13.99 -54.40 11.29
CA ALA A 30 13.93 -53.48 12.43
C ALA A 30 14.77 -52.20 12.23
N PHE A 31 15.65 -52.17 11.23
CA PHE A 31 16.52 -51.02 10.94
C PHE A 31 16.02 -50.28 9.69
N GLY A 32 15.95 -48.95 9.81
CA GLY A 32 15.57 -48.06 8.72
C GLY A 32 15.94 -46.62 9.05
N ILE A 33 16.40 -45.90 8.04
CA ILE A 33 16.66 -44.47 8.10
C ILE A 33 15.39 -43.75 7.68
N THR A 34 14.87 -42.89 8.56
CA THR A 34 13.75 -42.00 8.24
C THR A 34 14.30 -40.63 7.85
N LEU A 35 14.07 -40.22 6.61
CA LEU A 35 14.41 -38.88 6.15
C LEU A 35 13.22 -37.96 6.42
N ILE A 36 13.41 -36.99 7.31
CA ILE A 36 12.45 -35.92 7.59
C ILE A 36 13.03 -34.65 6.97
N ASN A 37 12.41 -34.17 5.89
CA ASN A 37 12.74 -32.85 5.35
C ASN A 37 11.96 -31.80 6.16
N HIS A 38 12.55 -31.36 7.27
CA HIS A 38 12.04 -30.20 7.97
C HIS A 38 12.57 -28.95 7.26
N PRO A 39 11.70 -28.08 6.71
CA PRO A 39 12.17 -26.82 6.13
C PRO A 39 12.90 -26.00 7.20
N MET A 40 14.03 -25.40 6.82
CA MET A 40 14.80 -24.57 7.74
C MET A 40 13.98 -23.34 8.12
N GLU A 41 13.74 -23.15 9.42
CA GLU A 41 13.05 -21.98 9.96
C GLU A 41 13.79 -20.71 9.48
N GLY A 42 13.10 -19.88 8.69
CA GLY A 42 13.64 -18.64 8.14
C GLY A 42 14.01 -18.63 6.66
N SER A 43 14.01 -19.75 5.93
CA SER A 43 14.32 -19.75 4.48
C SER A 43 13.11 -19.57 3.55
N THR A 44 11.91 -19.91 4.01
CA THR A 44 10.64 -19.72 3.27
C THR A 44 9.94 -18.40 3.58
N GLU A 45 10.20 -17.78 4.73
CA GLU A 45 9.60 -16.49 5.12
C GLU A 45 10.27 -15.28 4.45
N VAL A 46 11.57 -15.37 4.14
CA VAL A 46 12.35 -14.23 3.64
C VAL A 46 12.15 -13.98 2.13
N ILE A 47 11.67 -14.96 1.36
CA ILE A 47 11.66 -14.85 -0.13
C ILE A 47 10.26 -14.92 -0.76
N SER A 48 9.24 -15.57 -0.19
CA SER A 48 7.95 -15.76 -0.88
C SER A 48 6.79 -14.99 -0.26
N VAL A 49 6.48 -15.17 1.03
CA VAL A 49 5.26 -14.60 1.63
C VAL A 49 5.41 -13.11 1.91
N ALA A 50 6.51 -12.68 2.52
CA ALA A 50 6.78 -11.25 2.76
C ALA A 50 6.90 -10.46 1.45
N LYS A 51 7.49 -11.04 0.40
CA LYS A 51 7.63 -10.41 -0.91
C LYS A 51 6.31 -10.36 -1.70
N MET A 52 5.46 -11.37 -1.56
CA MET A 52 4.09 -11.35 -2.13
C MET A 52 3.19 -10.36 -1.37
N MET A 53 3.27 -10.29 -0.05
CA MET A 53 2.54 -9.30 0.75
C MET A 53 3.01 -7.88 0.45
N GLN A 54 4.32 -7.63 0.34
CA GLN A 54 4.86 -6.34 -0.07
C GLN A 54 4.36 -5.90 -1.45
N SER A 55 4.17 -6.84 -2.39
CA SER A 55 3.58 -6.51 -3.71
C SER A 55 2.11 -6.10 -3.61
N ASN A 56 1.34 -6.75 -2.73
CA ASN A 56 -0.06 -6.43 -2.50
C ASN A 56 -0.22 -5.08 -1.77
N ASP A 57 0.64 -4.79 -0.80
CA ASP A 57 0.63 -3.52 -0.05
C ASP A 57 0.90 -2.33 -0.97
N VAL A 58 1.83 -2.48 -1.93
CA VAL A 58 2.09 -1.45 -2.95
C VAL A 58 0.88 -1.22 -3.85
N LEU A 59 0.17 -2.29 -4.26
CA LEU A 59 -1.05 -2.17 -5.06
C LEU A 59 -2.14 -1.40 -4.30
N ILE A 60 -2.36 -1.74 -3.03
CA ILE A 60 -3.31 -1.05 -2.16
C ILE A 60 -2.95 0.44 -2.02
N ALA A 61 -1.67 0.74 -1.80
CA ALA A 61 -1.19 2.11 -1.73
C ALA A 61 -1.42 2.90 -3.03
N VAL A 62 -1.17 2.29 -4.19
CA VAL A 62 -1.43 2.92 -5.49
C VAL A 62 -2.92 3.20 -5.69
N PHE A 63 -3.80 2.24 -5.37
CA PHE A 63 -5.25 2.46 -5.46
C PHE A 63 -5.72 3.57 -4.53
N LEU A 64 -5.18 3.65 -3.31
CA LEU A 64 -5.46 4.75 -2.39
C LEU A 64 -4.99 6.08 -2.95
N VAL A 65 -3.77 6.18 -3.48
CA VAL A 65 -3.26 7.42 -4.10
C VAL A 65 -4.15 7.87 -5.26
N VAL A 66 -4.57 6.94 -6.12
CA VAL A 66 -5.47 7.22 -7.23
C VAL A 66 -6.82 7.75 -6.72
N GLY A 67 -7.47 7.04 -5.78
CA GLY A 67 -8.74 7.47 -5.19
C GLY A 67 -8.65 8.83 -4.52
N MET A 68 -7.59 9.05 -3.74
CA MET A 68 -7.33 10.29 -3.02
C MET A 68 -6.96 11.46 -3.95
N SER A 69 -6.50 11.19 -5.17
CA SER A 69 -6.23 12.23 -6.18
C SER A 69 -7.52 12.80 -6.80
N PHE A 70 -8.58 11.98 -6.91
CA PHE A 70 -9.86 12.42 -7.48
C PHE A 70 -10.65 13.34 -6.55
N VAL A 71 -10.55 13.13 -5.23
CA VAL A 71 -11.35 13.86 -4.24
C VAL A 71 -11.06 15.37 -4.28
N PRO A 72 -9.81 15.87 -4.13
CA PRO A 72 -9.53 17.31 -4.18
C PRO A 72 -9.76 17.90 -5.57
N ALA A 73 -9.55 17.12 -6.63
CA ALA A 73 -9.81 17.57 -8.00
C ALA A 73 -11.30 17.90 -8.20
N SER A 74 -12.21 17.13 -7.60
CA SER A 74 -13.65 17.39 -7.68
C SER A 74 -14.04 18.77 -7.11
N PHE A 75 -13.40 19.20 -6.02
CA PHE A 75 -13.66 20.52 -5.41
C PHE A 75 -13.20 21.68 -6.31
N VAL A 76 -12.10 21.51 -7.06
CA VAL A 76 -11.65 22.50 -8.06
C VAL A 76 -12.68 22.73 -9.13
N TYR A 77 -13.26 21.63 -9.63
CA TYR A 77 -14.21 21.70 -10.71
C TYR A 77 -15.38 22.61 -10.31
N PHE A 78 -15.91 22.41 -9.11
CA PHE A 78 -16.97 23.26 -8.57
C PHE A 78 -16.50 24.72 -8.43
N LEU A 79 -15.34 24.97 -7.84
CA LEU A 79 -14.81 26.32 -7.64
C LEU A 79 -14.59 27.09 -8.97
N VAL A 80 -14.03 26.43 -9.99
CA VAL A 80 -13.79 27.05 -11.31
C VAL A 80 -15.10 27.21 -12.07
N SER A 81 -16.02 26.24 -11.97
CA SER A 81 -17.36 26.34 -12.59
C SER A 81 -18.16 27.52 -12.03
N GLU A 82 -18.03 27.81 -10.74
CA GLU A 82 -18.70 28.93 -10.08
C GLU A 82 -18.15 30.28 -10.51
N ARG A 83 -16.83 30.37 -10.74
CA ARG A 83 -16.20 31.53 -11.38
C ARG A 83 -16.64 31.70 -12.83
N ALA A 84 -16.61 30.64 -13.63
CA ALA A 84 -16.99 30.67 -15.03
C ALA A 84 -18.47 31.04 -15.24
N SER A 85 -19.34 30.66 -14.31
CA SER A 85 -20.78 30.98 -14.33
C SER A 85 -21.10 32.39 -13.80
N LEU A 86 -20.11 33.18 -13.38
CA LEU A 86 -20.26 34.53 -12.79
C LEU A 86 -21.11 34.56 -11.51
N SER A 87 -21.36 33.43 -10.84
CA SER A 87 -22.07 33.35 -9.54
C SER A 87 -21.41 34.23 -8.49
N LEU A 88 -20.07 34.24 -8.47
CA LEU A 88 -19.25 35.09 -7.61
C LEU A 88 -19.53 36.59 -7.81
N HIS A 89 -19.83 37.02 -9.03
CA HIS A 89 -20.16 38.41 -9.31
C HIS A 89 -21.48 38.82 -8.67
N ILE A 90 -22.48 37.93 -8.70
CA ILE A 90 -23.78 38.14 -8.04
C ILE A 90 -23.59 38.17 -6.51
N GLN A 91 -22.75 37.30 -5.95
CA GLN A 91 -22.46 37.30 -4.52
C GLN A 91 -21.75 38.59 -4.08
N TRP A 92 -20.88 39.17 -4.92
CA TRP A 92 -20.28 40.48 -4.66
C TRP A 92 -21.29 41.62 -4.76
N MET A 93 -22.22 41.57 -5.72
CA MET A 93 -23.33 42.53 -5.80
C MET A 93 -24.26 42.44 -4.58
N ALA A 94 -24.38 41.28 -3.96
CA ALA A 94 -25.10 41.07 -2.70
C ALA A 94 -24.35 41.56 -1.45
N GLY A 95 -23.14 42.12 -1.60
CA GLY A 95 -22.36 42.69 -0.49
C GLY A 95 -21.53 41.67 0.30
N LEU A 96 -21.34 40.45 -0.20
CA LEU A 96 -20.50 39.46 0.48
C LEU A 96 -19.02 39.82 0.32
N SER A 97 -18.27 39.82 1.43
CA SER A 97 -16.83 40.05 1.37
C SER A 97 -16.10 38.84 0.79
N SER A 98 -15.11 39.10 -0.06
CA SER A 98 -14.33 38.06 -0.75
C SER A 98 -13.68 37.08 0.24
N ILE A 99 -13.18 37.56 1.39
CA ILE A 99 -12.50 36.74 2.40
C ILE A 99 -13.46 35.71 3.03
N ILE A 100 -14.70 36.11 3.33
CA ILE A 100 -15.70 35.22 3.94
C ILE A 100 -16.07 34.09 2.98
N TYR A 101 -16.17 34.38 1.69
CA TYR A 101 -16.40 33.37 0.66
C TYR A 101 -15.30 32.30 0.65
N TRP A 102 -14.02 32.71 0.63
CA TRP A 102 -12.89 31.77 0.61
C TRP A 102 -12.83 30.89 1.86
N ILE A 103 -13.03 31.46 3.05
CA ILE A 103 -13.01 30.70 4.31
C ILE A 103 -14.20 29.74 4.39
N ALA A 104 -15.39 30.19 3.99
CA ALA A 104 -16.58 29.35 3.98
C ALA A 104 -16.41 28.16 3.03
N ASN A 105 -15.90 28.39 1.81
CA ASN A 105 -15.69 27.33 0.84
C ASN A 105 -14.59 26.35 1.29
N LEU A 106 -13.48 26.86 1.83
CA LEU A 106 -12.41 26.01 2.38
C LEU A 106 -12.90 25.17 3.56
N THR A 107 -13.74 25.74 4.42
CA THR A 107 -14.33 25.00 5.55
C THR A 107 -15.32 23.93 5.05
N TRP A 108 -16.13 24.26 4.06
CA TRP A 108 -17.07 23.34 3.44
C TRP A 108 -16.35 22.16 2.76
N ASP A 109 -15.29 22.44 2.00
CA ASP A 109 -14.48 21.41 1.35
C ASP A 109 -13.80 20.51 2.38
N LEU A 110 -13.30 21.08 3.48
CA LEU A 110 -12.67 20.31 4.56
C LEU A 110 -13.67 19.38 5.28
N LEU A 111 -14.91 19.84 5.50
CA LEU A 111 -15.98 19.00 6.06
C LEU A 111 -16.36 17.88 5.10
N ASN A 112 -16.49 18.17 3.81
CA ASN A 112 -16.79 17.15 2.80
C ASN A 112 -15.64 16.16 2.62
N TYR A 113 -14.40 16.57 2.88
CA TYR A 113 -13.24 15.70 2.84
C TYR A 113 -13.23 14.62 3.94
N CYS A 114 -13.90 14.85 5.06
CA CYS A 114 -14.06 13.85 6.13
C CYS A 114 -14.80 12.59 5.65
N LEU A 115 -15.73 12.72 4.68
CA LEU A 115 -16.46 11.58 4.11
C LEU A 115 -15.54 10.58 3.38
N PRO A 116 -14.72 10.99 2.40
CA PRO A 116 -13.72 10.13 1.78
C PRO A 116 -12.75 9.51 2.79
N VAL A 117 -12.28 10.27 3.78
CA VAL A 117 -11.39 9.75 4.83
C VAL A 117 -12.06 8.65 5.63
N ALA A 118 -13.34 8.82 5.99
CA ALA A 118 -14.11 7.79 6.68
C ALA A 118 -14.28 6.53 5.81
N VAL A 119 -14.56 6.69 4.52
CA VAL A 119 -14.67 5.57 3.57
C VAL A 119 -13.33 4.82 3.43
N CYS A 120 -12.21 5.54 3.26
CA CYS A 120 -10.88 4.94 3.18
C CYS A 120 -10.53 4.18 4.47
N THR A 121 -10.84 4.76 5.63
CA THR A 121 -10.61 4.12 6.93
C THR A 121 -11.46 2.86 7.09
N PHE A 122 -12.72 2.89 6.64
CA PHE A 122 -13.61 1.74 6.66
C PHE A 122 -13.12 0.60 5.75
N ILE A 123 -12.63 0.93 4.56
CA ILE A 123 -12.03 -0.06 3.65
C ILE A 123 -10.81 -0.70 4.30
N ILE A 124 -9.88 0.10 4.86
CA ILE A 124 -8.68 -0.42 5.55
C ILE A 124 -9.06 -1.33 6.73
N TRP A 125 -10.14 -1.01 7.44
CA TRP A 125 -10.66 -1.83 8.52
C TRP A 125 -11.20 -3.19 8.04
N ILE A 126 -11.95 -3.22 6.94
CA ILE A 126 -12.49 -4.46 6.35
C ILE A 126 -11.37 -5.39 5.89
N PHE A 127 -10.32 -4.85 5.24
CA PHE A 127 -9.23 -5.65 4.69
C PHE A 127 -8.32 -6.28 5.79
N ASN A 128 -8.42 -5.84 7.05
CA ASN A 128 -7.81 -6.43 8.24
C ASN A 128 -6.32 -6.82 8.10
N ILE A 129 -5.55 -5.95 7.45
CA ILE A 129 -4.10 -6.16 7.26
C ILE A 129 -3.41 -5.77 8.57
N PRO A 130 -2.66 -6.69 9.22
CA PRO A 130 -2.12 -6.47 10.57
C PRO A 130 -1.17 -5.27 10.68
N LEU A 131 -0.60 -4.83 9.56
CA LEU A 131 0.24 -3.63 9.46
C LEU A 131 -0.54 -2.32 9.69
N TYR A 132 -1.79 -2.25 9.20
CA TYR A 132 -2.62 -1.05 9.18
C TYR A 132 -3.73 -1.06 10.25
N THR A 133 -4.19 -2.24 10.67
CA THR A 133 -5.35 -2.40 11.57
C THR A 133 -4.99 -2.38 13.06
N ARG A 134 -3.70 -2.42 13.43
CA ARG A 134 -3.27 -2.28 14.83
C ARG A 134 -3.71 -0.92 15.35
N ALA A 135 -4.34 -0.88 16.53
CA ALA A 135 -4.93 0.34 17.10
C ALA A 135 -3.94 1.52 17.23
N GLU A 136 -2.66 1.21 17.45
CA GLU A 136 -1.56 2.18 17.51
C GLU A 136 -1.25 2.83 16.15
N ASN A 137 -1.43 2.08 15.04
CA ASN A 137 -1.10 2.53 13.69
C ASN A 137 -2.29 3.16 12.96
N LEU A 138 -3.52 2.73 13.28
CA LEU A 138 -4.74 3.20 12.62
C LEU A 138 -4.93 4.71 12.82
N GLY A 139 -4.68 5.21 14.04
CA GLY A 139 -4.70 6.65 14.31
C GLY A 139 -3.71 7.44 13.45
N GLY A 140 -2.49 6.90 13.27
CA GLY A 140 -1.48 7.51 12.40
C GLY A 140 -1.94 7.59 10.94
N VAL A 141 -2.54 6.53 10.41
CA VAL A 141 -3.09 6.51 9.04
C VAL A 141 -4.18 7.56 8.86
N VAL A 142 -5.12 7.68 9.79
CA VAL A 142 -6.19 8.69 9.74
C VAL A 142 -5.64 10.10 9.78
N VAL A 143 -4.66 10.37 10.65
CA VAL A 143 -4.00 11.68 10.74
C VAL A 143 -3.26 12.02 9.45
N LEU A 144 -2.56 11.06 8.85
CA LEU A 144 -1.88 11.24 7.55
C LEU A 144 -2.88 11.56 6.44
N LEU A 145 -4.02 10.85 6.38
CA LEU A 145 -5.10 11.11 5.44
C LEU A 145 -5.68 12.52 5.61
N LEU A 146 -5.92 12.97 6.85
CA LEU A 146 -6.40 14.33 7.12
C LEU A 146 -5.38 15.40 6.77
N MET A 147 -4.10 15.21 7.13
CA MET A 147 -3.03 16.14 6.78
C MET A 147 -2.82 16.23 5.27
N TYR A 148 -2.99 15.13 4.54
CA TYR A 148 -2.95 15.14 3.08
C TYR A 148 -4.05 16.02 2.50
N GLY A 149 -5.28 15.89 2.99
CA GLY A 149 -6.40 16.76 2.59
C GLY A 149 -6.13 18.23 2.86
N LEU A 150 -5.75 18.54 4.10
CA LEU A 150 -5.42 19.90 4.55
C LEU A 150 -4.30 20.57 3.76
N SER A 151 -3.31 19.80 3.30
CA SER A 151 -2.20 20.31 2.51
C SER A 151 -2.57 20.49 1.04
N THR A 152 -3.35 19.56 0.48
CA THR A 152 -3.76 19.62 -0.92
C THR A 152 -4.81 20.69 -1.18
N THR A 153 -5.79 20.90 -0.31
CA THR A 153 -6.87 21.90 -0.55
C THR A 153 -6.33 23.32 -0.83
N PRO A 154 -5.41 23.89 -0.03
CA PRO A 154 -4.84 25.21 -0.31
C PRO A 154 -4.04 25.26 -1.60
N LEU A 155 -3.26 24.21 -1.90
CA LEU A 155 -2.48 24.12 -3.13
C LEU A 155 -3.39 24.11 -4.37
N VAL A 156 -4.46 23.33 -4.26
CA VAL A 156 -5.51 23.20 -5.26
C VAL A 156 -6.21 24.54 -5.52
N TYR A 157 -6.47 25.32 -4.48
CA TYR A 157 -7.04 26.67 -4.58
C TYR A 157 -6.08 27.66 -5.24
N LEU A 158 -4.79 27.61 -4.92
CA LEU A 158 -3.77 28.43 -5.58
C LEU A 158 -3.69 28.11 -7.08
N MET A 159 -3.71 26.82 -7.43
CA MET A 159 -3.62 26.37 -8.81
C MET A 159 -4.88 26.70 -9.61
N SER A 160 -6.05 26.74 -8.96
CA SER A 160 -7.32 27.13 -9.58
C SER A 160 -7.31 28.55 -10.17
N PHE A 161 -6.42 29.45 -9.72
CA PHE A 161 -6.28 30.78 -10.33
C PHE A 161 -5.58 30.77 -11.70
N CYS A 162 -4.87 29.70 -12.05
CA CYS A 162 -4.13 29.59 -13.30
C CYS A 162 -4.98 29.05 -14.47
N PHE A 163 -6.23 28.68 -14.24
CA PHE A 163 -7.10 28.03 -15.22
C PHE A 163 -8.46 28.71 -15.31
N ASP A 164 -8.88 29.02 -16.54
CA ASP A 164 -10.20 29.60 -16.82
C ASP A 164 -11.27 28.53 -17.09
N GLU A 165 -10.86 27.34 -17.54
CA GLU A 165 -11.76 26.25 -17.94
C GLU A 165 -11.81 25.16 -16.83
N PRO A 166 -13.00 24.80 -16.31
CA PRO A 166 -13.14 23.88 -15.17
C PRO A 166 -12.70 22.46 -15.49
N SER A 167 -12.95 21.99 -16.73
CA SER A 167 -12.54 20.67 -17.20
C SER A 167 -11.01 20.53 -17.26
N ASN A 168 -10.31 21.58 -17.73
CA ASN A 168 -8.85 21.58 -17.80
C ASN A 168 -8.23 21.62 -16.40
N ALA A 169 -8.78 22.42 -15.50
CA ALA A 169 -8.34 22.48 -14.11
C ALA A 169 -8.48 21.12 -13.40
N TYR A 170 -9.61 20.44 -13.59
CA TYR A 170 -9.85 19.10 -13.05
C TYR A 170 -8.78 18.08 -13.51
N ILE A 171 -8.55 17.99 -14.83
CA ILE A 171 -7.60 17.03 -15.41
C ILE A 171 -6.17 17.37 -14.99
N ALA A 172 -5.77 18.64 -15.01
CA ALA A 172 -4.42 19.07 -14.62
C ALA A 172 -4.11 18.70 -13.16
N MET A 173 -5.07 18.87 -12.25
CA MET A 173 -4.90 18.55 -10.84
C MET A 173 -4.81 17.05 -10.58
N ILE A 174 -5.58 16.23 -11.30
CA ILE A 174 -5.43 14.76 -11.24
C ILE A 174 -4.04 14.35 -11.71
N ILE A 175 -3.56 14.89 -12.83
CA ILE A 175 -2.25 14.53 -13.39
C ILE A 175 -1.13 14.93 -12.41
N LEU A 176 -1.19 16.12 -11.81
CA LEU A 176 -0.19 16.57 -10.83
C LEU A 176 -0.19 15.69 -9.56
N ASN A 177 -1.36 15.36 -9.03
CA ASN A 177 -1.48 14.49 -7.85
C ASN A 177 -1.02 13.05 -8.16
N LEU A 178 -1.36 12.53 -9.34
CA LEU A 178 -0.93 11.19 -9.75
C LEU A 178 0.59 11.15 -9.98
N PHE A 179 1.15 12.17 -10.62
CA PHE A 179 2.59 12.27 -10.88
C PHE A 179 3.38 12.31 -9.58
N THR A 180 2.99 13.17 -8.63
CA THR A 180 3.63 13.24 -7.30
C THR A 180 3.53 11.92 -6.53
N GLY A 181 2.38 11.24 -6.61
CA GLY A 181 2.17 9.91 -6.03
C GLY A 181 3.10 8.84 -6.63
N ILE A 182 3.15 8.75 -7.96
CA ILE A 182 4.00 7.77 -8.67
C ILE A 182 5.49 8.03 -8.39
N CYS A 183 5.94 9.29 -8.43
CA CYS A 183 7.31 9.65 -8.10
C CYS A 183 7.67 9.21 -6.68
N THR A 184 6.78 9.44 -5.71
CA THR A 184 7.00 9.03 -4.31
C THR A 184 7.14 7.51 -4.18
N CYS A 185 6.25 6.75 -4.80
CA CYS A 185 6.32 5.28 -4.80
C CYS A 185 7.63 4.77 -5.44
N PHE A 186 8.04 5.37 -6.57
CA PHE A 186 9.28 5.01 -7.25
C PHE A 186 10.51 5.26 -6.37
N ILE A 187 10.59 6.45 -5.75
CA ILE A 187 11.67 6.82 -4.85
C ILE A 187 11.73 5.88 -3.65
N HIS A 188 10.60 5.60 -3.00
CA HIS A 188 10.56 4.68 -1.85
C HIS A 188 11.07 3.28 -2.23
N ARG A 189 10.64 2.75 -3.38
CA ARG A 189 11.06 1.43 -3.86
C ARG A 189 12.55 1.39 -4.18
N HIS A 190 13.06 2.45 -4.82
CA HIS A 190 14.48 2.58 -5.13
C HIS A 190 15.32 2.67 -3.85
N LEU A 191 14.89 3.48 -2.88
CA LEU A 191 15.57 3.63 -1.59
C LEU A 191 15.62 2.32 -0.81
N HIS A 192 14.51 1.58 -0.77
CA HIS A 192 14.46 0.26 -0.12
C HIS A 192 15.42 -0.73 -0.79
N MET A 193 15.57 -0.69 -2.11
CA MET A 193 16.52 -1.53 -2.84
C MET A 193 17.98 -1.18 -2.49
N LEU A 194 18.33 0.11 -2.41
CA LEU A 194 19.64 0.55 -1.96
C LEU A 194 19.95 0.14 -0.52
N TYR A 195 18.95 0.23 0.37
CA TYR A 195 19.09 -0.18 1.77
C TYR A 195 19.42 -1.68 1.88
N LEU A 196 18.73 -2.54 1.11
CA LEU A 196 19.03 -3.97 1.08
C LEU A 196 20.45 -4.27 0.57
N LEU A 197 20.90 -3.59 -0.49
CA LEU A 197 22.26 -3.74 -1.01
C LEU A 197 23.32 -3.33 0.03
N SER A 198 23.06 -2.27 0.80
CA SER A 198 23.92 -1.85 1.91
C SER A 198 23.91 -2.84 3.07
N SER A 199 22.79 -3.51 3.34
CA SER A 199 22.67 -4.50 4.42
C SER A 199 23.30 -5.85 4.08
N THR A 200 23.40 -6.20 2.79
CA THR A 200 24.07 -7.43 2.30
C THR A 200 25.56 -7.23 2.02
N GLY A 201 26.07 -6.01 2.23
CA GLY A 201 27.47 -5.64 2.02
C GLY A 201 28.33 -5.83 3.28
N TYR A 202 28.30 -7.02 3.88
CA TYR A 202 29.33 -7.61 4.73
C TYR A 202 29.29 -9.13 4.58
#